data_AF-A0A8J3TF32-F1
#
_entry.id   AF-A0A8J3TF32-F1
#
_cell.length_a   1.000
_cell.length_b   1.000
_cell.length_c   1.000
_cell.angle_alpha   90.00
_cell.angle_beta   90.00
_cell.angle_gamma   90.00
#
_symmetry.space_group_name_H-M   'P 1'
#
loop_
_entity.id
_entity.type
_entity.pdbx_description
1 polymer ?
#
loop_
_entity_poly.entity_id
_entity_poly.type
_entity_poly.pdbx_seq_one_letter_code
_entity_poly.pdbx_strand_id
1 'polypeptide(L)'
;MRRLLWLGVGLAVGALAVRAINKKMQALTPTGIAGSVRESAVGLLGEVRSFVEDVRESMAEREAEIHDAFQAGALLDEHDEEGKQN
;
A
#
# COMPACT_ATOMS: atom_id res chain seq x y z
N MET A 1 -17.11 4.97 1.13
CA MET A 1 -16.10 5.47 2.11
C MET A 1 -15.18 4.39 2.71
N ARG A 2 -15.62 3.15 3.02
CA ARG A 2 -14.78 2.14 3.74
C ARG A 2 -13.47 1.73 3.05
N ARG A 3 -13.41 1.76 1.71
CA ARG A 3 -12.22 1.42 0.91
C ARG A 3 -11.08 2.43 1.01
N LEU A 4 -11.36 3.73 0.97
CA LEU A 4 -10.33 4.78 1.15
C LEU A 4 -9.79 4.80 2.59
N LEU A 5 -10.65 4.52 3.57
CA LEU A 5 -10.22 4.39 4.97
C LEU A 5 -9.21 3.25 5.12
N TRP A 6 -9.44 2.11 4.48
CA TRP A 6 -8.51 0.98 4.54
C TRP A 6 -7.18 1.27 3.83
N LEU A 7 -7.21 1.96 2.69
CA LEU A 7 -5.97 2.42 2.00
C LEU A 7 -5.14 3.35 2.89
N GLY A 8 -5.79 4.32 3.56
CA GLY A 8 -5.12 5.22 4.50
C GLY A 8 -4.51 4.49 5.70
N VAL A 9 -5.21 3.48 6.23
CA VAL A 9 -4.71 2.63 7.32
C VAL A 9 -3.46 1.86 6.87
N GLY A 10 -3.46 1.26 5.68
CA GLY A 10 -2.30 0.57 5.12
C GLY A 10 -1.08 1.49 4.98
N LEU A 11 -1.28 2.71 4.47
CA LEU A 11 -0.21 3.71 4.34
C LEU A 11 0.37 4.12 5.72
N ALA A 12 -0.50 4.37 6.70
CA ALA A 12 -0.08 4.75 8.05
C ALA A 12 0.74 3.65 8.74
N VAL A 13 0.27 2.40 8.64
CA VAL A 13 0.97 1.24 9.20
C VAL A 13 2.31 1.02 8.50
N GLY A 14 2.36 1.11 7.16
CA GLY A 14 3.59 1.02 6.39
C GLY A 14 4.63 2.07 6.78
N ALA A 15 4.21 3.33 6.93
CA ALA A 15 5.10 4.42 7.36
C ALA A 15 5.68 4.18 8.76
N LEU A 16 4.87 3.65 9.69
CA LEU A 16 5.33 3.31 11.05
C LEU A 16 6.32 2.14 11.05
N ALA A 17 6.11 1.12 10.21
CA ALA A 17 7.03 0.01 10.06
C ALA A 17 8.41 0.48 9.56
N VAL A 18 8.45 1.32 8.51
CA VAL A 18 9.70 1.90 7.99
C VAL A 18 10.39 2.78 9.03
N ARG A 19 9.63 3.63 9.75
CA ARG A 19 10.17 4.46 10.84
C ARG A 19 10.76 3.61 11.97
N ALA A 20 10.14 2.48 12.32
CA ALA A 20 10.64 1.57 13.33
C ALA A 20 11.96 0.90 12.91
N ILE A 21 12.08 0.50 11.64
CA ILE A 21 13.32 -0.07 11.08
C ILE A 21 14.45 0.97 11.13
N ASN A 22 14.21 2.20 10.68
CA ASN A 22 15.20 3.30 10.74
C ASN A 22 15.69 3.58 12.15
N LYS A 23 14.79 3.56 13.15
CA LYS A 23 15.14 3.75 14.57
C LYS A 23 16.02 2.61 15.10
N LYS A 24 15.79 1.36 14.65
CA LYS A 24 16.61 0.21 15.02
C LYS A 24 17.99 0.24 14.35
N MET A 25 18.06 0.64 13.08
CA MET A 25 19.34 0.84 12.38
C MET A 25 20.18 1.94 13.05
N GLN A 26 19.55 3.02 13.53
CA GLN A 26 20.26 4.10 14.22
C GLN A 26 20.73 3.71 15.64
N ALA A 27 20.17 2.65 16.23
CA ALA A 27 20.47 2.21 17.60
C ALA A 27 21.43 1.01 17.67
N LEU A 28 21.42 0.07 16.74
CA LEU A 28 22.18 -1.18 16.84
C LEU A 28 22.59 -1.71 15.45
N THR A 29 23.84 -1.49 15.00
CA THR A 29 24.63 -2.45 14.18
C THR A 29 26.13 -2.17 13.92
N PRO A 30 26.98 -1.64 14.83
CA PRO A 30 28.43 -1.67 14.58
C PRO A 30 29.07 -3.07 14.70
N THR A 31 28.39 -4.07 15.28
CA THR A 31 29.03 -5.37 15.62
C THR A 31 28.44 -6.59 14.88
N GLY A 32 27.39 -6.42 14.06
CA GLY A 32 26.61 -7.56 13.52
C GLY A 32 26.50 -7.71 11.99
N ILE A 33 26.97 -6.74 11.19
CA ILE A 33 26.82 -6.74 9.71
C ILE A 33 28.16 -7.02 9.03
N ALA A 34 28.77 -8.19 9.28
CA ALA A 34 30.04 -8.55 8.63
C ALA A 34 30.00 -9.84 7.80
N GLY A 35 28.86 -10.55 7.68
CA GLY A 35 28.87 -11.83 6.94
C GLY A 35 27.57 -12.26 6.25
N SER A 36 26.40 -12.04 6.84
CA SER A 36 25.15 -12.69 6.39
C SER A 36 24.21 -11.85 5.52
N VAL A 37 24.52 -10.57 5.30
CA VAL A 37 23.59 -9.65 4.61
C VAL A 37 23.51 -9.89 3.11
N ARG A 38 24.58 -10.39 2.47
CA ARG A 38 24.59 -10.55 1.00
C ARG A 38 23.69 -11.69 0.51
N GLU A 39 23.75 -12.85 1.16
CA GLU A 39 22.86 -14.00 0.88
C GLU A 39 21.39 -13.64 1.19
N SER A 40 21.17 -13.04 2.36
CA SER A 40 19.83 -12.64 2.81
C SER A 40 19.21 -11.54 1.93
N ALA A 41 20.01 -10.63 1.39
CA ALA A 41 19.54 -9.57 0.51
C ALA A 41 19.09 -10.13 -0.86
N VAL A 42 19.77 -11.15 -1.40
CA VAL A 42 19.36 -11.77 -2.66
C VAL A 42 18.02 -12.51 -2.49
N GLY A 43 17.85 -13.24 -1.39
CA GLY A 43 16.56 -13.86 -1.04
C GLY A 43 15.43 -12.84 -0.88
N LEU A 44 15.69 -11.77 -0.11
CA LEU A 44 14.73 -10.68 0.09
C LEU A 44 14.34 -9.98 -1.22
N LEU A 45 15.30 -9.72 -2.13
CA LEU A 45 15.00 -9.12 -3.43
C LEU A 45 14.11 -10.02 -4.29
N GLY A 46 14.27 -11.34 -4.20
CA GLY A 46 13.38 -12.30 -4.85
C GLY A 46 11.96 -12.24 -4.32
N GLU A 47 11.80 -12.21 -2.99
CA GLU A 47 10.49 -12.10 -2.34
C GLU A 47 9.79 -10.77 -2.65
N VAL A 48 10.51 -9.65 -2.60
CA VAL A 48 9.97 -8.33 -2.94
C VAL A 48 9.51 -8.29 -4.41
N ARG A 49 10.31 -8.86 -5.33
CA ARG A 49 9.92 -8.96 -6.75
C ARG A 49 8.65 -9.79 -6.91
N SER A 50 8.58 -10.95 -6.27
CA SER A 50 7.41 -11.84 -6.33
C SER A 50 6.16 -11.15 -5.79
N PHE A 51 6.27 -10.42 -4.69
CA PHE A 51 5.18 -9.64 -4.13
C PHE A 51 4.71 -8.53 -5.08
N VAL A 52 5.62 -7.82 -5.73
CA VAL A 52 5.25 -6.79 -6.72
C VAL A 52 4.51 -7.39 -7.91
N GLU A 53 4.93 -8.56 -8.39
CA GLU A 53 4.22 -9.26 -9.47
C GLU A 53 2.83 -9.73 -9.03
N ASP A 54 2.70 -10.29 -7.83
CA ASP A 54 1.42 -10.71 -7.24
C ASP A 54 0.45 -9.52 -7.08
N VAL A 55 0.95 -8.37 -6.61
CA VAL A 55 0.15 -7.14 -6.55
C VAL A 55 -0.28 -6.70 -7.96
N ARG A 56 0.60 -6.77 -8.95
CA ARG A 56 0.28 -6.39 -10.33
C ARG A 56 -0.77 -7.32 -10.94
N GLU A 57 -0.65 -8.62 -10.73
CA GLU A 57 -1.63 -9.62 -11.15
C GLU A 57 -2.98 -9.39 -10.46
N SER A 58 -2.99 -9.22 -9.13
CA SER A 58 -4.20 -8.88 -8.40
C SER A 58 -4.83 -7.56 -8.85
N MET A 59 -4.05 -6.57 -9.28
CA MET A 59 -4.60 -5.32 -9.83
C MET A 59 -5.19 -5.53 -11.22
N ALA A 60 -4.55 -6.32 -12.09
CA ALA A 60 -5.06 -6.66 -13.41
C ALA A 60 -6.36 -7.50 -13.33
N GLU A 61 -6.44 -8.44 -12.38
CA GLU A 61 -7.64 -9.23 -12.12
C GLU A 61 -8.80 -8.39 -11.55
N ARG A 62 -8.49 -7.40 -10.70
CA ARG A 62 -9.48 -6.52 -10.05
C ARG A 62 -9.84 -5.30 -10.87
N GLU A 63 -9.11 -4.99 -11.94
CA GLU A 63 -9.41 -3.86 -12.83
C GLU A 63 -10.78 -4.03 -13.51
N ALA A 64 -11.18 -5.26 -13.86
CA ALA A 64 -12.51 -5.55 -14.39
C ALA A 64 -13.64 -5.24 -13.38
N GLU A 65 -13.38 -5.46 -12.09
CA GLU A 65 -14.35 -5.28 -11.00
C GLU A 65 -14.45 -3.79 -10.57
N ILE A 66 -13.33 -3.06 -10.59
CA ILE A 66 -13.30 -1.62 -10.38
C ILE A 66 -13.88 -0.88 -11.59
N HIS A 67 -13.64 -1.34 -12.83
CA HIS A 67 -14.17 -0.72 -14.03
C HIS A 67 -15.70 -0.84 -14.12
N ASP A 68 -16.28 -1.99 -13.76
CA ASP A 68 -17.73 -2.17 -13.62
C ASP A 68 -18.30 -1.29 -12.49
N ALA A 69 -17.62 -1.22 -11.33
CA ALA A 69 -18.00 -0.34 -10.23
C ALA A 69 -17.80 1.17 -10.52
N PHE A 70 -16.91 1.53 -11.45
CA PHE A 70 -16.67 2.91 -11.89
C PHE A 70 -17.65 3.34 -12.98
N GLN A 71 -18.02 2.44 -13.91
CA GLN A 71 -19.12 2.66 -14.86
C GLN A 71 -20.47 2.76 -14.14
N ALA A 72 -20.69 2.00 -13.07
CA ALA A 72 -21.88 2.11 -12.21
C ALA A 72 -21.83 3.29 -11.20
N GLY A 73 -20.70 4.00 -11.10
CA GLY A 73 -20.41 4.93 -10.00
C GLY A 73 -20.13 6.40 -10.39
N ALA A 74 -20.22 6.76 -11.67
CA ALA A 74 -20.11 8.15 -12.12
C ALA A 74 -21.42 8.96 -11.99
N LEU A 75 -22.47 8.41 -11.38
CA LEU A 75 -23.77 9.06 -11.14
C LEU A 75 -23.90 9.67 -9.73
N LEU A 76 -22.80 10.10 -9.11
CA LEU A 76 -22.84 10.87 -7.85
C LEU A 76 -22.46 12.34 -8.05
N ASP A 77 -22.66 12.88 -9.26
CA ASP A 77 -22.40 14.30 -9.57
C ASP A 77 -23.63 15.22 -9.36
N GLU A 78 -24.81 14.72 -8.96
CA GLU A 78 -26.04 15.51 -9.13
C GLU A 78 -26.93 15.80 -7.93
N HIS A 79 -26.52 15.51 -6.69
CA HIS A 79 -27.33 15.92 -5.54
C HIS A 79 -26.47 16.45 -4.39
N ASP A 80 -26.13 17.74 -4.47
CA ASP A 80 -26.16 18.67 -3.33
C ASP A 80 -26.07 20.14 -3.82
N GLU A 81 -26.84 20.50 -4.85
CA GLU A 81 -27.15 21.90 -5.21
C GLU A 81 -28.53 22.34 -4.68
N GLU A 82 -28.93 21.99 -3.45
CA GLU A 82 -30.20 22.52 -2.89
C GLU A 82 -30.06 22.97 -1.42
N GLY A 83 -29.14 23.90 -1.20
CA GLY A 83 -29.09 24.75 -0.01
C GLY A 83 -29.76 26.11 -0.24
N LYS A 84 -30.96 26.17 -0.84
CA LYS A 84 -31.78 27.39 -0.87
C LYS A 84 -33.13 27.15 -0.21
N GLN A 85 -33.45 28.06 0.73
CA GLN A 85 -34.76 28.35 1.34
C GLN A 85 -35.19 27.44 2.50
N ASN A 86 -34.96 27.92 3.73
CA ASN A 86 -36.03 28.40 4.62
C ASN A 86 -35.44 29.20 5.78
#